data_AF-A0A2G2VGC5-F1
#
_entry.id   AF-A0A2G2VGC5-F1
#
_cell.length_a   1.000
_cell.length_b   1.000
_cell.length_c   1.000
_cell.angle_alpha   90.00
_cell.angle_beta   90.00
_cell.angle_gamma   90.00
#
_symmetry.space_group_name_H-M   'P 1'
#
loop_
_entity.id
_entity.type
_entity.pdbx_description
1 polymer ?
#
loop_
_entity_poly.entity_id
_entity_poly.type
_entity_poly.pdbx_seq_one_letter_code
_entity_poly.pdbx_strand_id
1 'polypeptide(L)'
;MVKNAQLNDINALRTELAQLRAYIEEQNIELLNSRKATALLVEDQGKVTENLQPEILVLRRALIASGQTHEGSSKVKIPEPKAFGGVRSATELENFLWDMEQYLPELLKQTS
;
A
#
# COMPACT_ATOMS: atom_id res chain seq x y z
N MET A 1 10.90 22.95 75.63
CA MET A 1 9.81 22.79 74.65
C MET A 1 10.28 22.94 73.20
N VAL A 2 11.00 24.00 72.83
CA VAL A 2 11.42 24.29 71.43
C VAL A 2 12.17 23.15 70.73
N LYS A 3 13.11 22.48 71.43
CA LYS A 3 13.94 21.39 70.85
C LYS A 3 13.12 20.15 70.44
N ASN A 4 11.99 19.90 71.09
CA ASN A 4 11.09 18.79 70.75
C ASN A 4 10.24 19.11 69.51
N ALA A 5 9.84 20.36 69.33
CA ALA A 5 9.12 20.78 68.12
C ALA A 5 9.99 20.62 66.87
N GLN A 6 11.24 21.09 66.92
CA GLN A 6 12.19 20.95 65.82
C GLN A 6 12.50 19.49 65.46
N LEU A 7 12.59 18.60 66.46
CA LEU A 7 12.80 17.17 66.24
C LEU A 7 11.60 16.53 65.52
N ASN A 8 10.38 16.93 65.87
CA ASN A 8 9.17 16.44 65.22
C ASN A 8 9.11 16.87 63.75
N ASP A 9 9.45 18.13 63.46
CA ASP A 9 9.48 18.66 62.09
C ASP A 9 10.52 17.93 61.23
N ILE A 10 11.71 17.67 61.76
CA ILE A 10 12.76 16.90 61.07
C ILE A 10 12.29 15.47 60.75
N ASN A 11 11.57 14.83 61.67
CA ASN A 11 11.05 13.47 61.44
C ASN A 11 9.90 13.45 60.43
N ALA A 12 9.05 14.48 60.42
CA ALA A 12 8.01 14.63 59.41
C ALA A 12 8.62 14.77 58.01
N LEU A 13 9.61 15.67 57.85
CA LEU A 13 10.33 15.86 56.58
C LEU A 13 11.05 14.59 56.11
N ARG A 14 11.63 13.81 57.03
CA ARG A 14 12.25 12.51 56.70
C ARG A 14 11.23 11.51 56.16
N THR A 15 10.04 11.48 56.76
CA THR A 15 8.95 10.62 56.32
C THR A 15 8.46 11.02 54.93
N GLU A 16 8.25 12.32 54.70
CA GLU A 16 7.85 12.85 53.38
C GLU A 16 8.91 12.54 52.31
N LEU A 17 10.20 12.72 52.62
CA LEU A 17 11.28 12.36 51.69
C LEU A 17 11.30 10.86 51.37
N ALA A 18 11.02 9.99 52.33
CA ALA A 18 10.94 8.55 52.10
C ALA A 18 9.75 8.19 51.20
N GLN A 19 8.60 8.83 51.41
CA GLN A 19 7.40 8.64 50.58
C GLN A 19 7.62 9.13 49.15
N LEU A 20 8.21 10.32 48.98
CA LEU A 20 8.54 10.86 47.65
C LEU A 20 9.51 9.95 46.89
N ARG A 21 10.52 9.39 47.57
CA ARG A 21 11.43 8.42 46.96
C ARG A 21 10.71 7.16 46.51
N ALA A 22 9.86 6.59 47.35
CA ALA A 22 9.08 5.40 47.00
C ALA A 22 8.17 5.67 45.78
N TYR A 23 7.50 6.83 45.76
CA TYR A 23 6.66 7.24 44.64
C TYR A 23 7.45 7.39 43.34
N ILE A 24 8.62 8.03 43.37
CA ILE A 24 9.48 8.17 42.19
C ILE A 24 9.91 6.81 41.66
N GLU A 25 10.26 5.86 42.52
CA GLU A 25 10.68 4.53 42.05
C GLU A 25 9.54 3.70 41.48
N GLU A 26 8.34 3.81 42.04
CA GLU A 26 7.15 3.21 41.46
C GLU A 26 6.89 3.77 40.05
N GLN A 27 6.91 5.10 39.90
CA GLN A 27 6.74 5.75 38.60
C GLN A 27 7.84 5.40 37.60
N ASN A 28 9.09 5.25 38.05
CA ASN A 28 10.19 4.81 37.19
C ASN A 28 10.00 3.37 36.70
N ILE A 29 9.50 2.48 37.55
CA ILE A 29 9.20 1.08 37.18
C ILE A 29 8.07 1.05 36.15
N GLU A 30 6.99 1.79 36.37
CA GLU A 30 5.87 1.91 35.43
C GLU A 30 6.32 2.46 34.08
N LEU A 31 7.10 3.55 34.09
CA LEU A 31 7.64 4.16 32.89
C LEU A 31 8.55 3.19 32.12
N LEU A 32 9.40 2.45 32.82
CA LEU A 32 10.28 1.46 32.21
C LEU A 32 9.48 0.33 31.55
N ASN A 33 8.43 -0.16 32.21
CA ASN A 33 7.54 -1.19 31.67
C ASN A 33 6.79 -0.69 30.44
N SER A 34 6.25 0.53 30.50
CA SER A 34 5.60 1.19 29.36
C SER A 34 6.56 1.33 28.19
N ARG A 35 7.79 1.81 28.43
CA ARG A 35 8.82 1.95 27.39
C ARG A 35 9.16 0.62 26.72
N LYS A 36 9.27 -0.47 27.50
CA LYS A 36 9.51 -1.82 26.96
C LYS A 36 8.35 -2.27 26.06
N ALA A 37 7.11 -2.07 26.50
CA ALA A 37 5.93 -2.40 25.71
C ALA A 37 5.88 -1.61 24.39
N THR A 38 6.17 -0.30 24.43
CA THR A 38 6.21 0.52 23.21
C THR A 38 7.34 0.12 22.27
N ALA A 39 8.50 -0.31 22.80
CA ALA A 39 9.62 -0.75 21.98
C ALA A 39 9.29 -2.02 21.20
N LEU A 40 8.63 -2.99 21.85
CA LEU A 40 8.16 -4.21 21.20
C LEU A 40 7.14 -3.90 20.09
N LEU A 41 6.19 -2.99 20.34
CA LEU A 41 5.20 -2.59 19.33
C LEU A 41 5.87 -1.95 18.11
N VAL A 42 6.85 -1.08 18.31
CA VAL A 42 7.59 -0.42 17.22
C VAL A 42 8.38 -1.45 16.41
N GLU A 43 9.00 -2.44 17.07
CA GLU A 43 9.70 -3.51 16.38
C GLU A 43 8.75 -4.34 15.49
N ASP A 44 7.59 -4.72 16.03
CA ASP A 44 6.60 -5.49 15.28
C ASP A 44 6.00 -4.69 14.12
N GLN A 45 5.73 -3.39 14.33
CA GLN A 45 5.32 -2.49 13.25
C GLN A 45 6.40 -2.35 12.17
N GLY A 46 7.69 -2.32 12.56
CA GLY A 46 8.82 -2.33 11.65
C GLY A 46 8.80 -3.56 10.74
N LYS A 47 8.61 -4.76 11.31
CA LYS A 47 8.49 -6.01 10.55
C LYS A 47 7.31 -6.00 9.58
N VAL A 48 6.14 -5.55 10.03
CA VAL A 48 4.96 -5.44 9.16
C VAL A 48 5.22 -4.49 7.99
N THR A 49 5.87 -3.35 8.26
CA THR A 49 6.19 -2.36 7.24
C THR A 49 7.18 -2.92 6.21
N GLU A 50 8.23 -3.61 6.66
CA GLU A 50 9.21 -4.27 5.79
C GLU A 50 8.56 -5.33 4.90
N ASN A 51 7.63 -6.12 5.44
CA ASN A 51 6.91 -7.15 4.68
C ASN A 51 5.96 -6.55 3.61
N LEU A 52 5.32 -5.41 3.88
CA LEU A 52 4.36 -4.80 2.95
C LEU A 52 5.03 -4.00 1.81
N GLN A 53 6.24 -3.49 2.01
CA GLN A 53 7.00 -2.76 0.99
C GLN A 53 7.12 -3.51 -0.36
N PRO A 54 7.52 -4.79 -0.42
CA PRO A 54 7.60 -5.52 -1.68
C PRO A 54 6.23 -5.71 -2.35
N GLU A 55 5.17 -5.97 -1.58
CA GLU A 55 3.81 -6.10 -2.12
C GLU A 55 3.34 -4.79 -2.79
N ILE A 56 3.54 -3.65 -2.10
CA ILE A 56 3.25 -2.32 -2.65
C ILE A 56 4.06 -2.07 -3.93
N LEU A 57 5.33 -2.46 -3.96
CA LEU A 57 6.19 -2.30 -5.15
C LEU A 57 5.66 -3.12 -6.34
N VAL A 58 5.21 -4.35 -6.11
CA VAL A 58 4.60 -5.19 -7.17
C VAL A 58 3.31 -4.56 -7.67
N LEU A 59 2.41 -4.14 -6.78
CA LEU A 59 1.15 -3.50 -7.15
C LEU A 59 1.37 -2.20 -7.93
N ARG A 60 2.33 -1.36 -7.51
CA ARG A 60 2.72 -0.15 -8.25
C ARG A 60 3.21 -0.46 -9.65
N ARG A 61 4.06 -1.49 -9.82
CA ARG A 61 4.54 -1.92 -11.14
C ARG A 61 3.39 -2.43 -12.01
N ALA A 62 2.48 -3.23 -11.46
CA ALA A 62 1.31 -3.71 -12.18
C ALA A 62 0.39 -2.56 -12.63
N LEU A 63 0.18 -1.56 -11.78
CA LEU A 63 -0.62 -0.37 -12.10
C LEU A 63 0.01 0.48 -13.22
N ILE A 64 1.33 0.64 -13.21
CA ILE A 64 2.04 1.35 -14.29
C ILE A 64 1.93 0.56 -15.60
N ALA A 65 2.14 -0.76 -15.54
CA ALA A 65 2.02 -1.62 -16.71
C ALA A 65 0.61 -1.60 -17.30
N SER A 66 -0.45 -1.59 -16.47
CA SER A 66 -1.83 -1.53 -16.95
C SER A 66 -2.20 -0.17 -17.56
N GLY A 67 -1.63 0.92 -17.05
CA GLY A 67 -1.73 2.24 -17.68
C GLY A 67 -1.06 2.31 -19.04
N GLN A 68 0.10 1.66 -19.20
CA GLN A 68 0.83 1.61 -20.47
C GLN A 68 0.18 0.68 -21.51
N THR A 69 -0.54 -0.35 -21.09
CA THR A 69 -1.31 -1.19 -22.04
C THR A 69 -2.47 -0.45 -22.69
N HIS A 70 -2.89 0.71 -22.16
CA HIS A 70 -4.02 1.47 -22.69
C HIS A 70 -3.63 2.66 -23.58
N GLU A 71 -2.36 3.06 -23.60
CA GLU A 71 -1.86 4.08 -24.54
C GLU A 71 -1.47 3.52 -25.92
N GLY A 72 -1.45 2.18 -26.05
CA GLY A 72 -1.16 1.47 -27.30
C GLY A 72 -2.38 1.05 -28.12
N SER A 73 -3.61 1.08 -27.58
CA SER A 73 -4.80 1.00 -28.42
C SER A 73 -5.08 2.38 -29.02
N SER A 74 -4.13 2.84 -29.83
CA SER A 74 -4.53 3.60 -31.01
C SER A 74 -5.63 2.75 -31.64
N LYS A 75 -6.87 3.20 -31.53
CA LYS A 75 -7.99 2.68 -32.32
C LYS A 75 -7.64 3.01 -33.76
N VAL A 76 -6.67 2.30 -34.32
CA VAL A 76 -6.37 2.29 -35.74
C VAL A 76 -7.70 1.90 -36.34
N LYS A 77 -8.36 2.85 -36.99
CA LYS A 77 -9.61 2.56 -37.68
C LYS A 77 -9.27 1.47 -38.68
N ILE A 78 -9.71 0.25 -38.42
CA ILE A 78 -9.52 -0.85 -39.35
C ILE A 78 -10.32 -0.43 -40.59
N PRO A 79 -9.68 -0.33 -41.76
CA PRO A 79 -10.40 -0.05 -42.99
C PRO A 79 -11.47 -1.13 -43.17
N GLU A 80 -12.72 -0.73 -43.34
CA GLU A 80 -13.79 -1.68 -43.62
C GLU A 80 -13.52 -2.39 -44.96
N PRO A 81 -13.74 -3.71 -45.05
CA PRO A 81 -13.57 -4.44 -46.29
C PRO A 81 -14.58 -3.95 -47.32
N LYS A 82 -14.19 -3.98 -48.58
CA LYS A 82 -15.08 -3.52 -49.66
C LYS A 82 -16.32 -4.40 -49.69
N ALA A 83 -17.51 -3.79 -49.72
CA ALA A 83 -18.76 -4.54 -49.81
C ALA A 83 -18.82 -5.38 -51.10
N PHE A 84 -19.33 -6.61 -50.99
CA PHE A 84 -19.55 -7.49 -52.13
C PHE A 84 -20.63 -6.87 -53.04
N GLY A 85 -20.28 -6.56 -54.29
CA GLY A 85 -21.16 -5.91 -55.26
C GLY A 85 -22.22 -6.84 -55.87
N GLY A 86 -22.20 -8.13 -55.52
CA GLY A 86 -23.21 -9.09 -55.94
C GLY A 86 -23.07 -9.59 -57.38
N VAL A 87 -21.97 -9.26 -58.07
CA VAL A 87 -21.71 -9.78 -59.41
C VAL A 87 -21.32 -11.25 -59.30
N ARG A 88 -21.85 -12.09 -60.20
CA ARG A 88 -21.43 -13.50 -60.31
C ARG A 88 -20.08 -13.62 -60.99
N SER A 89 -19.06 -13.02 -60.39
CA SER A 89 -17.66 -13.04 -60.82
C SER A 89 -16.84 -13.79 -59.78
N ALA A 90 -16.14 -14.85 -60.21
CA ALA A 90 -15.22 -15.59 -59.33
C ALA A 90 -14.16 -14.65 -58.73
N THR A 91 -13.68 -13.70 -59.53
CA THR A 91 -12.71 -12.69 -59.12
C THR A 91 -13.25 -11.73 -58.06
N GLU A 92 -14.53 -11.34 -58.12
CA GLU A 92 -15.12 -10.47 -57.09
C GLU A 92 -15.29 -11.23 -55.76
N LEU A 93 -15.72 -12.48 -55.83
CA LEU A 93 -15.85 -13.34 -54.65
C LEU A 93 -14.49 -13.58 -53.98
N GLU A 94 -13.47 -13.87 -54.78
CA GLU A 94 -12.10 -14.10 -54.28
C GLU A 94 -11.53 -12.84 -53.62
N ASN A 95 -11.69 -11.66 -54.23
CA ASN A 95 -11.25 -10.39 -53.64
C ASN A 95 -11.97 -10.09 -52.33
N PHE A 96 -13.28 -10.32 -52.24
CA PHE A 96 -14.05 -10.12 -51.02
C PHE A 96 -13.60 -11.04 -49.88
N LEU A 97 -13.37 -12.33 -50.19
CA LEU A 97 -12.89 -13.29 -49.19
C LEU A 97 -11.50 -12.90 -48.68
N TRP A 98 -10.60 -12.50 -49.58
CA TRP A 98 -9.28 -12.00 -49.21
C TRP A 98 -9.36 -10.79 -48.27
N ASP A 99 -10.18 -9.79 -48.59
CA ASP A 99 -10.38 -8.60 -47.74
C ASP A 99 -10.91 -8.97 -46.34
N MET A 100 -11.85 -9.92 -46.26
CA MET A 100 -12.43 -10.38 -45.00
C MET A 100 -11.44 -11.18 -44.14
N GLU A 101 -10.59 -12.01 -44.77
CA GLU A 101 -9.55 -12.78 -44.09
C GLU A 101 -8.50 -11.88 -43.44
N GLN A 102 -8.21 -10.71 -44.02
CA GLN A 102 -7.32 -9.72 -43.42
C GLN A 102 -8.02 -8.87 -42.35
N TYR A 103 -9.31 -8.59 -42.52
CA TYR A 103 -10.09 -7.75 -41.61
C TYR A 103 -10.41 -8.44 -40.26
N LEU A 104 -10.82 -9.70 -40.29
CA LEU A 104 -11.30 -10.42 -39.09
C LEU A 104 -10.24 -10.54 -37.98
N PRO A 105 -8.97 -10.92 -38.27
CA PRO A 105 -7.94 -10.99 -37.25
C PRO A 105 -7.61 -9.63 -36.64
N GLU A 106 -7.63 -8.57 -37.45
CA GLU A 106 -7.36 -7.21 -36.97
C GLU A 106 -8.49 -6.70 -36.06
N LEU A 107 -9.74 -7.07 -36.37
CA LEU A 107 -10.90 -6.75 -35.55
C LEU A 107 -10.83 -7.44 -34.17
N LEU A 108 -10.41 -8.70 -34.13
CA LEU A 108 -10.28 -9.46 -32.89
C LEU A 108 -9.18 -8.93 -31.96
N LYS A 109 -8.09 -8.37 -32.52
CA LYS A 109 -7.03 -7.71 -31.75
C LYS A 109 -7.49 -6.46 -31.02
N GLN A 110 -8.56 -5.80 -31.47
CA GLN A 110 -9.11 -4.60 -30.80
C GLN A 110 -10.08 -4.92 -29.66
N THR A 111 -10.62 -6.14 -29.63
CA THR A 111 -11.65 -6.56 -28.66
C THR A 111 -11.09 -7.32 -27.46
N SER A 112 -9.79 -7.61 -27.46
CA SER A 112 -9.10 -8.45 -26.47
C SER A 112 -8.09 -7.65 -25.65
#